data_AF-A0A0Q8BHK8-F1
#
_entry.id   AF-A0A0Q8BHK8-F1
#
_cell.length_a   1.000
_cell.length_b   1.000
_cell.length_c   1.000
_cell.angle_alpha   90.00
_cell.angle_beta   90.00
_cell.angle_gamma   90.00
#
_symmetry.space_group_name_H-M   'P 1'
#
loop_
_entity.id
_entity.type
_entity.pdbx_description
1 polymer ?
#
loop_
_entity_poly.entity_id
_entity_poly.type
_entity_poly.pdbx_seq_one_letter_code
_entity_poly.pdbx_strand_id
1 'polypeptide(L)'
;MSSKLPDGWQDAKLGDVIALEYGRSLPESTRRNGSVPVYGSNGVVGWHDEALVPSGGLIVGRKGTAGSVTASNEPFWPIDTTYFVKPLQQLDWDWLAATLQHARLNELNEATGVPGLNRDKAYRHAILLPPLDEQRRIADVLRSVEEAISAIGDLLDGVKATKQGTMEAVLSEGFNEVRLETLLANTRYPMRSGPFGSALLKSELQPAGIPFLGIDNVHAERFVPVYRRFVSDQKYRELERYTVYPGDVMVTIMGTVGRCCVVPPEVGIAISSKHVWTLTIDQDRYSPALLGWQINYSPRVLEQLQGSAQGGIMSAISSGTLRDLLVPLPTPAEVRRVEELLLSFNAQIAALEAEQDQVKALKSAVVSDLLSGRVRVPVKTVGTTKPVPSAFKRAVFAAEIVNQLHNDSRFGSVKHEKIVHLCELHLGLQDDLDRHAYKKAAGPYDPKARRSVERIFQQQKWFDATKPDGNRVVYSPLEKAGGHAEYFDRYFGGQKPAIQSIIDLMRPLDTPQCEIVATLYAVWNDFLIDGQQPTDDEIVASVLQWHPKKQEISEDRWSRALPWMRQKGLVPQGVGEKTRVAKA
;
A
#
# COMPACT_ATOMS: atom_id res chain seq x y z
N MET A 1 -2.44 41.12 -9.40
CA MET A 1 -1.26 41.21 -8.50
C MET A 1 -0.51 39.91 -8.66
N SER A 2 0.72 39.94 -9.19
CA SER A 2 1.55 38.73 -9.28
C SER A 2 1.87 38.29 -7.85
N SER A 3 1.30 37.17 -7.41
CA SER A 3 1.72 36.55 -6.15
C SER A 3 3.18 36.16 -6.35
N LYS A 4 4.08 36.82 -5.62
CA LYS A 4 5.50 36.48 -5.62
C LYS A 4 5.61 34.97 -5.35
N LEU A 5 6.26 34.24 -6.24
CA LEU A 5 6.54 32.82 -6.02
C LEU A 5 7.28 32.66 -4.70
N PRO A 6 7.07 31.55 -3.99
CA PRO A 6 7.83 31.30 -2.78
C PRO A 6 9.33 31.16 -3.06
N ASP A 7 10.19 31.58 -2.12
CA ASP A 7 11.64 31.56 -2.32
C ASP A 7 12.16 30.18 -2.76
N GLY A 8 12.91 30.16 -3.87
CA GLY A 8 13.49 28.96 -4.48
C GLY A 8 12.57 28.20 -5.46
N TRP A 9 11.29 28.56 -5.55
CA TRP A 9 10.35 27.96 -6.48
C TRP A 9 10.46 28.60 -7.86
N GLN A 10 10.20 27.80 -8.90
CA GLN A 10 10.26 28.23 -10.29
C GLN A 10 8.92 27.95 -10.98
N ASP A 11 8.45 28.91 -11.78
CA ASP A 11 7.43 28.64 -12.79
C ASP A 11 8.06 27.76 -13.87
N ALA A 12 7.47 26.59 -14.11
CA ALA A 12 7.91 25.67 -15.15
C ALA A 12 6.70 25.11 -15.90
N LYS A 13 6.94 24.51 -17.06
CA LYS A 13 5.97 23.63 -17.70
C LYS A 13 6.42 22.19 -17.55
N LEU A 14 5.47 21.25 -17.61
CA LEU A 14 5.84 19.82 -17.54
C LEU A 14 6.91 19.43 -18.57
N GLY A 15 6.83 19.98 -19.79
CA GLY A 15 7.82 19.70 -20.85
C GLY A 15 9.24 20.22 -20.57
N ASP A 16 9.40 21.15 -19.61
CA ASP A 16 10.71 21.67 -19.21
C ASP A 16 11.39 20.72 -18.20
N VAL A 17 10.60 19.85 -17.54
CA VAL A 17 11.04 19.06 -16.37
C VAL A 17 11.04 17.55 -16.65
N ILE A 18 10.16 17.09 -17.55
CA ILE A 18 10.02 15.68 -17.92
C ILE A 18 9.86 15.49 -19.43
N ALA A 19 10.25 14.31 -19.92
CA ALA A 19 9.87 13.78 -21.22
C ALA A 19 8.88 12.62 -21.05
N LEU A 20 7.83 12.61 -21.89
CA LEU A 20 6.86 11.53 -22.04
C LEU A 20 7.26 10.69 -23.26
N GLU A 21 7.89 9.54 -22.99
CA GLU A 21 8.37 8.60 -23.99
C GLU A 21 7.31 7.55 -24.32
N TYR A 22 7.23 7.14 -25.58
CA TYR A 22 6.22 6.17 -26.01
C TYR A 22 6.56 4.76 -25.53
N GLY A 23 5.55 4.08 -24.97
CA GLY A 23 5.61 2.64 -24.79
C GLY A 23 5.68 1.89 -26.12
N ARG A 24 6.02 0.60 -26.06
CA ARG A 24 6.19 -0.26 -27.25
C ARG A 24 5.16 -1.37 -27.27
N SER A 25 4.52 -1.58 -28.42
CA SER A 25 3.51 -2.63 -28.59
C SER A 25 4.07 -4.00 -28.17
N LEU A 26 3.33 -4.70 -27.32
CA LEU A 26 3.62 -6.06 -26.87
C LEU A 26 2.29 -6.83 -26.71
N PRO A 27 1.74 -7.34 -27.83
CA PRO A 27 0.50 -8.12 -27.83
C PRO A 27 0.57 -9.32 -26.89
N GLU A 28 -0.55 -9.73 -26.32
CA GLU A 28 -0.60 -10.85 -25.37
C GLU A 28 -0.03 -12.14 -25.96
N SER A 29 -0.29 -12.41 -27.24
CA SER A 29 0.21 -13.59 -27.96
C SER A 29 1.73 -13.63 -28.13
N THR A 30 2.45 -12.52 -27.96
CA THR A 30 3.91 -12.46 -28.08
C THR A 30 4.61 -12.41 -26.72
N ARG A 31 3.86 -12.36 -25.61
CA ARG A 31 4.43 -12.32 -24.27
C ARG A 31 4.97 -13.69 -23.89
N ARG A 32 6.23 -13.71 -23.47
CA ARG A 32 6.91 -14.88 -22.89
C ARG A 32 6.75 -14.88 -21.37
N ASN A 33 6.76 -16.06 -20.77
CA ASN A 33 6.57 -16.25 -19.33
C ASN A 33 7.74 -15.62 -18.55
N GLY A 34 7.44 -14.71 -17.62
CA GLY A 34 8.42 -13.99 -16.82
C GLY A 34 7.75 -13.16 -15.74
N SER A 35 8.54 -12.42 -14.95
CA SER A 35 8.06 -11.64 -13.81
C SER A 35 7.93 -10.15 -14.10
N VAL A 36 8.38 -9.66 -15.27
CA VAL A 36 8.35 -8.22 -15.58
C VAL A 36 6.91 -7.78 -15.84
N PRO A 37 6.36 -6.82 -15.08
CA PRO A 37 5.01 -6.33 -15.31
C PRO A 37 4.89 -5.55 -16.62
N VAL A 38 3.85 -5.86 -17.39
CA VAL A 38 3.47 -5.16 -18.62
C VAL A 38 2.35 -4.18 -18.29
N TYR A 39 2.56 -2.88 -18.56
CA TYR A 39 1.61 -1.82 -18.23
C TYR A 39 0.86 -1.31 -19.46
N GLY A 40 -0.47 -1.24 -19.36
CA GLY A 40 -1.36 -0.45 -20.22
C GLY A 40 -1.88 0.79 -19.50
N SER A 41 -2.78 1.56 -20.13
CA SER A 41 -3.32 2.78 -19.50
C SER A 41 -4.08 2.52 -18.19
N ASN A 42 -4.56 1.28 -17.98
CA ASN A 42 -5.29 0.86 -16.80
C ASN A 42 -4.43 0.12 -15.75
N GLY A 43 -3.10 0.25 -15.82
CA GLY A 43 -2.18 -0.47 -14.93
C GLY A 43 -1.67 -1.76 -15.56
N VAL A 44 -1.38 -2.77 -14.74
CA VAL A 44 -0.79 -4.04 -15.19
C VAL A 44 -1.79 -4.82 -16.04
N VAL A 45 -1.37 -5.21 -17.25
CA VAL A 45 -2.16 -5.96 -18.23
C VAL A 45 -1.57 -7.34 -18.54
N GLY A 46 -0.50 -7.75 -17.85
CA GLY A 46 0.15 -9.04 -17.98
C GLY A 46 1.61 -9.00 -17.55
N TRP A 47 2.35 -10.03 -17.89
CA TRP A 47 3.77 -10.19 -17.56
C TRP A 47 4.61 -10.57 -18.78
N HIS A 48 5.90 -10.28 -18.71
CA HIS A 48 6.90 -10.61 -19.71
C HIS A 48 8.23 -10.99 -19.06
N ASP A 49 9.19 -11.49 -19.84
CA ASP A 49 10.53 -11.84 -19.37
C ASP A 49 11.56 -10.72 -19.57
N GLU A 50 11.25 -9.73 -20.40
CA GLU A 50 12.11 -8.57 -20.65
C GLU A 50 11.39 -7.26 -20.28
N ALA A 51 12.18 -6.31 -19.76
CA ALA A 51 11.72 -4.96 -19.45
C ALA A 51 12.19 -3.97 -20.52
N LEU A 52 11.30 -3.07 -20.93
CA LEU A 52 11.68 -1.92 -21.78
C LEU A 52 12.30 -0.81 -20.94
N VAL A 53 11.81 -0.64 -19.70
CA VAL A 53 12.37 0.28 -18.71
C VAL A 53 13.05 -0.56 -17.63
N PRO A 54 14.40 -0.53 -17.53
CA PRO A 54 15.17 -1.43 -16.67
C PRO A 54 15.16 -1.04 -15.17
N SER A 55 14.31 -0.09 -14.78
CA SER A 55 14.18 0.44 -13.43
C SER A 55 12.71 0.74 -13.13
N GLY A 56 12.41 1.04 -11.86
CA GLY A 56 11.15 1.67 -11.51
C GLY A 56 10.96 3.02 -12.20
N GLY A 57 9.71 3.50 -12.25
CA GLY A 57 9.35 4.76 -12.87
C GLY A 57 7.84 5.01 -12.93
N LEU A 58 7.47 6.12 -13.56
CA LEU A 58 6.06 6.52 -13.73
C LEU A 58 5.56 6.23 -15.14
N ILE A 59 4.33 5.75 -15.21
CA ILE A 59 3.58 5.44 -16.42
C ILE A 59 2.38 6.39 -16.49
N VAL A 60 2.16 6.98 -17.66
CA VAL A 60 1.02 7.86 -17.93
C VAL A 60 0.15 7.25 -19.03
N GLY A 61 -1.15 7.05 -18.76
CA GLY A 61 -2.09 6.54 -19.74
C GLY A 61 -2.20 7.46 -20.95
N ARG A 62 -2.07 6.91 -22.17
CA ARG A 62 -2.18 7.66 -23.42
C ARG A 62 -3.50 7.43 -24.13
N LYS A 63 -4.02 6.20 -24.13
CA LYS A 63 -5.24 5.81 -24.86
C LYS A 63 -6.19 5.00 -23.97
N GLY A 64 -7.47 5.34 -23.99
CA GLY A 64 -8.48 4.68 -23.14
C GLY A 64 -8.66 5.47 -21.85
N THR A 65 -7.83 5.22 -20.84
CA THR A 65 -7.73 6.02 -19.62
C THR A 65 -6.60 7.04 -19.73
N ALA A 66 -6.74 7.94 -20.70
CA ALA A 66 -5.79 9.01 -20.94
C ALA A 66 -5.58 9.85 -19.67
N GLY A 67 -4.32 10.10 -19.31
CA GLY A 67 -3.93 10.90 -18.14
C GLY A 67 -3.91 10.18 -16.80
N SER A 68 -4.23 8.87 -16.75
CA SER A 68 -3.97 8.07 -15.55
C SER A 68 -2.47 8.05 -15.23
N VAL A 69 -2.11 8.07 -13.94
CA VAL A 69 -0.70 8.01 -13.49
C VAL A 69 -0.54 6.76 -12.65
N THR A 70 0.44 5.93 -12.98
CA THR A 70 0.76 4.70 -12.25
C THR A 70 2.27 4.66 -12.00
N ALA A 71 2.68 4.18 -10.83
CA ALA A 71 4.08 3.97 -10.50
C ALA A 71 4.42 2.48 -10.55
N SER A 72 5.63 2.17 -10.99
CA SER A 72 6.24 0.85 -10.84
C SER A 72 7.53 0.99 -10.04
N ASN A 73 7.69 0.15 -9.00
CA ASN A 73 8.89 0.13 -8.17
C ASN A 73 9.98 -0.80 -8.71
N GLU A 74 9.73 -1.46 -9.84
CA GLU A 74 10.55 -2.51 -10.44
C GLU A 74 10.66 -2.29 -11.96
N PRO A 75 11.60 -2.97 -12.66
CA PRO A 75 11.68 -2.89 -14.12
C PRO A 75 10.34 -3.26 -14.77
N PHE A 76 9.93 -2.56 -15.83
CA PHE A 76 8.61 -2.74 -16.43
C PHE A 76 8.57 -2.56 -17.96
N TRP A 77 7.49 -3.03 -18.58
CA TRP A 77 7.22 -2.81 -20.00
C TRP A 77 5.95 -1.97 -20.23
N PRO A 78 6.06 -0.68 -20.56
CA PRO A 78 4.92 0.14 -20.98
C PRO A 78 4.54 -0.16 -22.44
N ILE A 79 3.26 -0.49 -22.70
CA ILE A 79 2.78 -0.75 -24.08
C ILE A 79 2.42 0.56 -24.81
N ASP A 80 2.16 0.48 -26.11
CA ASP A 80 1.89 1.60 -27.02
C ASP A 80 0.66 2.46 -26.67
N THR A 81 -0.17 1.99 -25.74
CA THR A 81 -1.27 2.76 -25.13
C THR A 81 -0.82 3.65 -23.99
N THR A 82 0.47 3.68 -23.62
CA THR A 82 1.00 4.46 -22.50
C THR A 82 2.20 5.32 -22.91
N TYR A 83 2.47 6.33 -22.09
CA TYR A 83 3.78 6.98 -21.99
C TYR A 83 4.49 6.48 -20.73
N PHE A 84 5.82 6.50 -20.73
CA PHE A 84 6.61 6.45 -19.50
C PHE A 84 7.39 7.75 -19.31
N VAL A 85 7.57 8.14 -18.06
CA VAL A 85 8.15 9.43 -17.69
C VAL A 85 9.67 9.29 -17.58
N LYS A 86 10.39 10.18 -18.27
CA LYS A 86 11.84 10.35 -18.16
C LYS A 86 12.13 11.74 -17.60
N PRO A 87 12.61 11.87 -16.34
CA PRO A 87 13.01 13.15 -15.78
C PRO A 87 14.14 13.80 -16.61
N LEU A 88 14.06 15.11 -16.83
CA LEU A 88 15.12 15.89 -17.50
C LEU A 88 16.12 16.50 -16.49
N GLN A 89 15.81 16.38 -15.21
CA GLN A 89 16.61 16.83 -14.07
C GLN A 89 16.35 15.93 -12.86
N GLN A 90 17.08 16.13 -11.77
CA GLN A 90 16.85 15.40 -10.54
C GLN A 90 15.52 15.83 -9.90
N LEU A 91 14.65 14.87 -9.64
CA LEU A 91 13.31 15.06 -9.08
C LEU A 91 13.03 13.97 -8.04
N ASP A 92 12.16 14.29 -7.08
CA ASP A 92 11.56 13.28 -6.23
C ASP A 92 10.38 12.60 -6.97
N TRP A 93 10.36 11.27 -6.98
CA TRP A 93 9.39 10.49 -7.76
C TRP A 93 7.98 10.56 -7.20
N ASP A 94 7.82 10.60 -5.88
CA ASP A 94 6.52 10.66 -5.21
C ASP A 94 5.90 12.05 -5.37
N TRP A 95 6.72 13.10 -5.24
CA TRP A 95 6.31 14.46 -5.58
C TRP A 95 5.89 14.57 -7.05
N LEU A 96 6.67 13.97 -7.97
CA LEU A 96 6.37 14.02 -9.39
C LEU A 96 5.06 13.28 -9.71
N ALA A 97 4.82 12.12 -9.09
CA ALA A 97 3.56 11.39 -9.22
C ALA A 97 2.37 12.22 -8.74
N ALA A 98 2.48 12.83 -7.56
CA ALA A 98 1.45 13.72 -7.01
C ALA A 98 1.21 14.94 -7.92
N THR A 99 2.26 15.52 -8.49
CA THR A 99 2.18 16.66 -9.42
C THR A 99 1.46 16.28 -10.69
N LEU A 100 1.77 15.13 -11.30
CA LEU A 100 1.09 14.65 -12.51
C LEU A 100 -0.38 14.30 -12.26
N GLN A 101 -0.70 13.75 -11.09
CA GLN A 101 -2.09 13.49 -10.69
C GLN A 101 -2.86 14.79 -10.47
N HIS A 102 -2.24 15.78 -9.81
CA HIS A 102 -2.83 17.09 -9.57
C HIS A 102 -3.02 17.92 -10.83
N ALA A 103 -2.16 17.72 -11.83
CA ALA A 103 -2.27 18.34 -13.16
C ALA A 103 -3.53 17.92 -13.94
N ARG A 104 -4.26 16.88 -13.48
CA ARG A 104 -5.51 16.39 -14.08
C ARG A 104 -5.40 16.23 -15.60
N LEU A 105 -4.35 15.54 -16.04
CA LEU A 105 -4.06 15.36 -17.46
C LEU A 105 -5.21 14.69 -18.24
N ASN A 106 -6.08 13.96 -17.55
CA ASN A 106 -7.31 13.39 -18.06
C ASN A 106 -8.34 14.44 -18.53
N GLU A 107 -8.34 15.64 -17.95
CA GLU A 107 -9.24 16.75 -18.30
C GLU A 107 -8.76 17.52 -19.55
N LEU A 108 -7.54 17.27 -20.04
CA LEU A 108 -6.99 17.89 -21.26
C LEU A 108 -7.52 17.27 -22.57
N ASN A 109 -8.47 16.34 -22.46
CA ASN A 109 -9.07 15.58 -23.56
C ASN A 109 -10.35 16.26 -24.08
N GLU A 110 -10.33 16.73 -25.33
CA GLU A 110 -11.46 17.40 -25.98
C GLU A 110 -12.07 16.58 -27.13
N ALA A 111 -11.60 15.34 -27.37
CA ALA A 111 -12.10 14.52 -28.47
C ALA A 111 -13.33 13.69 -28.05
N THR A 112 -14.38 13.70 -28.88
CA THR A 112 -15.61 12.90 -28.73
C THR A 112 -15.43 11.40 -29.04
N GLY A 113 -14.20 10.94 -29.29
CA GLY A 113 -13.81 9.55 -29.61
C GLY A 113 -13.02 8.85 -28.49
N VAL A 114 -12.18 7.85 -28.82
CA VAL A 114 -11.31 7.16 -27.84
C VAL A 114 -10.44 8.20 -27.11
N PRO A 115 -10.56 8.35 -25.78
CA PRO A 115 -9.81 9.34 -25.03
C PRO A 115 -8.30 9.21 -25.26
N GLY A 116 -7.66 10.31 -25.60
CA GLY A 116 -6.24 10.34 -25.96
C GLY A 116 -5.50 11.50 -25.31
N LEU A 117 -4.42 11.24 -24.58
CA LEU A 117 -3.57 12.29 -24.05
C LEU A 117 -2.64 12.80 -25.16
N ASN A 118 -2.81 14.05 -25.56
CA ASN A 118 -1.87 14.72 -26.46
C ASN A 118 -0.65 15.17 -25.65
N ARG A 119 0.53 14.63 -26.01
CA ARG A 119 1.80 14.95 -25.35
C ARG A 119 2.15 16.43 -25.35
N ASP A 120 1.93 17.14 -26.46
CA ASP A 120 2.26 18.57 -26.56
C ASP A 120 1.34 19.42 -25.69
N LYS A 121 0.07 18.99 -25.49
CA LYS A 121 -0.82 19.62 -24.51
C LYS A 121 -0.32 19.37 -23.08
N ALA A 122 0.06 18.13 -22.75
CA ALA A 122 0.61 17.80 -21.43
C ALA A 122 1.87 18.64 -21.14
N TYR A 123 2.79 18.75 -22.10
CA TYR A 123 4.01 19.55 -21.96
C TYR A 123 3.78 21.05 -21.73
N ARG A 124 2.63 21.60 -22.14
CA ARG A 124 2.30 23.02 -21.92
C ARG A 124 1.67 23.28 -20.55
N HIS A 125 1.30 22.25 -19.81
CA HIS A 125 0.69 22.41 -18.50
C HIS A 125 1.68 23.07 -17.54
N ALA A 126 1.25 24.17 -16.92
CA ALA A 126 2.06 24.92 -15.98
C ALA A 126 2.13 24.18 -14.65
N ILE A 127 3.33 24.11 -14.08
CA ILE A 127 3.60 23.57 -12.75
C ILE A 127 4.48 24.54 -12.00
N LEU A 128 4.47 24.40 -10.68
CA LEU A 128 5.45 25.02 -9.83
C LEU A 128 6.49 23.98 -9.43
N LEU A 129 7.76 24.33 -9.60
CA LEU A 129 8.88 23.46 -9.31
C LEU A 129 9.56 23.91 -8.01
N PRO A 130 9.39 23.17 -6.89
CA PRO A 130 10.13 23.41 -5.66
C PRO A 130 11.60 22.94 -5.80
N PRO A 131 12.50 23.40 -4.94
CA PRO A 131 13.79 22.75 -4.73
C PRO A 131 13.63 21.28 -4.32
N LEU A 132 14.57 20.42 -4.71
CA LEU A 132 14.50 18.96 -4.50
C LEU A 132 14.22 18.56 -3.03
N ASP A 133 14.83 19.25 -2.07
CA ASP A 133 14.60 18.97 -0.64
C ASP A 133 13.17 19.30 -0.20
N GLU A 134 12.55 20.33 -0.78
CA GLU A 134 11.16 20.64 -0.51
C GLU A 134 10.21 19.68 -1.25
N GLN A 135 10.58 19.19 -2.44
CA GLN A 135 9.85 18.11 -3.12
C GLN A 135 9.75 16.86 -2.21
N ARG A 136 10.88 16.40 -1.65
CA ARG A 136 10.93 15.25 -0.73
C ARG A 136 10.04 15.44 0.49
N ARG A 137 10.02 16.64 1.09
CA ARG A 137 9.16 16.90 2.25
C ARG A 137 7.69 17.00 1.91
N ILE A 138 7.36 17.54 0.74
CA ILE A 138 5.99 17.50 0.23
C ILE A 138 5.59 16.04 0.05
N ALA A 139 6.43 15.23 -0.60
CA ALA A 139 6.20 13.79 -0.75
C ALA A 139 5.98 13.09 0.59
N ASP A 140 6.82 13.35 1.60
CA ASP A 140 6.66 12.79 2.95
C ASP A 140 5.32 13.15 3.59
N VAL A 141 4.89 14.42 3.50
CA VAL A 141 3.60 14.85 4.03
C VAL A 141 2.47 14.14 3.30
N LEU A 142 2.49 14.11 1.97
CA LEU A 142 1.46 13.45 1.17
C LEU A 142 1.39 11.95 1.45
N ARG A 143 2.54 11.30 1.59
CA ARG A 143 2.64 9.90 1.99
C ARG A 143 2.05 9.66 3.38
N SER A 144 2.37 10.49 4.37
CA SER A 144 1.81 10.34 5.72
C SER A 144 0.28 10.44 5.76
N VAL A 145 -0.30 11.30 4.91
CA VAL A 145 -1.75 11.42 4.76
C VAL A 145 -2.32 10.17 4.09
N GLU A 146 -1.64 9.62 3.08
CA GLU A 146 -2.06 8.36 2.44
C GLU A 146 -2.00 7.18 3.40
N GLU A 147 -0.93 7.08 4.19
CA GLU A 147 -0.75 6.06 5.22
C GLU A 147 -1.87 6.14 6.27
N ALA A 148 -2.28 7.35 6.68
CA ALA A 148 -3.41 7.54 7.59
C ALA A 148 -4.74 7.07 6.97
N ILE A 149 -5.00 7.37 5.69
CA ILE A 149 -6.20 6.90 5.00
C ILE A 149 -6.21 5.37 4.90
N SER A 150 -5.06 4.77 4.58
CA SER A 150 -4.90 3.32 4.53
C SER A 150 -5.15 2.68 5.90
N ALA A 151 -4.56 3.22 6.96
CA ALA A 151 -4.71 2.69 8.31
C ALA A 151 -6.17 2.75 8.80
N ILE A 152 -6.91 3.83 8.48
CA ILE A 152 -8.35 3.92 8.77
C ILE A 152 -9.11 2.88 7.94
N GLY A 153 -8.72 2.65 6.67
CA GLY A 153 -9.29 1.60 5.83
C GLY A 153 -9.13 0.21 6.42
N ASP A 154 -7.91 -0.13 6.84
CA ASP A 154 -7.59 -1.42 7.47
C ASP A 154 -8.38 -1.61 8.78
N LEU A 155 -8.50 -0.55 9.59
CA LEU A 155 -9.29 -0.56 10.81
C LEU A 155 -10.79 -0.76 10.53
N LEU A 156 -11.33 -0.08 9.51
CA LEU A 156 -12.72 -0.22 9.09
C LEU A 156 -13.03 -1.65 8.64
N ASP A 157 -12.14 -2.25 7.86
CA ASP A 157 -12.25 -3.64 7.42
C ASP A 157 -12.15 -4.61 8.61
N GLY A 158 -11.23 -4.35 9.55
CA GLY A 158 -11.10 -5.13 10.78
C GLY A 158 -12.36 -5.07 11.67
N VAL A 159 -12.97 -3.90 11.82
CA VAL A 159 -14.22 -3.73 12.58
C VAL A 159 -15.38 -4.43 11.87
N LYS A 160 -15.49 -4.33 10.54
CA LYS A 160 -16.51 -5.03 9.75
C LYS A 160 -16.38 -6.54 9.86
N ALA A 161 -15.16 -7.09 9.80
CA ALA A 161 -14.90 -8.51 10.00
C ALA A 161 -15.22 -8.96 11.45
N THR A 162 -14.85 -8.16 12.45
CA THR A 162 -15.15 -8.44 13.86
C THR A 162 -16.66 -8.44 14.11
N LYS A 163 -17.38 -7.49 13.51
CA LYS A 163 -18.84 -7.45 13.54
C LYS A 163 -19.42 -8.73 12.96
N GLN A 164 -19.01 -9.11 11.74
CA GLN A 164 -19.47 -10.35 11.09
C GLN A 164 -19.30 -11.56 12.01
N GLY A 165 -18.09 -11.80 12.52
CA GLY A 165 -17.82 -12.96 13.39
C GLY A 165 -18.56 -12.92 14.73
N THR A 166 -18.73 -11.73 15.32
CA THR A 166 -19.50 -11.58 16.56
C THR A 166 -20.98 -11.87 16.33
N MET A 167 -21.54 -11.36 15.23
CA MET A 167 -22.93 -11.60 14.86
C MET A 167 -23.19 -13.07 14.54
N GLU A 168 -22.28 -13.72 13.81
CA GLU A 168 -22.33 -15.17 13.57
C GLU A 168 -22.33 -15.95 14.90
N ALA A 169 -21.45 -15.61 15.84
CA ALA A 169 -21.35 -16.30 17.13
C ALA A 169 -22.64 -16.16 17.97
N VAL A 170 -23.15 -14.93 18.11
CA VAL A 170 -24.36 -14.67 18.91
C VAL A 170 -25.60 -15.28 18.25
N LEU A 171 -25.69 -15.28 16.92
CA LEU A 171 -26.82 -15.86 16.18
C LEU A 171 -26.69 -17.36 15.90
N SER A 172 -25.67 -18.01 16.45
CA SER A 172 -25.46 -19.48 16.41
C SER A 172 -25.84 -20.18 17.71
N GLU A 173 -26.22 -19.43 18.75
CA GLU A 173 -26.65 -20.00 20.02
C GLU A 173 -27.89 -20.91 19.83
N GLY A 174 -28.11 -21.85 20.77
CA GLY A 174 -29.12 -22.91 20.68
C GLY A 174 -30.58 -22.44 20.79
N PHE A 175 -30.96 -21.43 20.02
CA PHE A 175 -32.32 -20.91 19.96
C PHE A 175 -33.30 -21.98 19.48
N ASN A 176 -34.53 -21.90 19.96
CA ASN A 176 -35.64 -22.60 19.31
C ASN A 176 -35.80 -22.05 17.88
N GLU A 177 -36.33 -22.85 16.97
CA GLU A 177 -36.52 -22.45 15.57
C GLU A 177 -38.00 -22.39 15.22
N VAL A 178 -38.35 -21.48 14.32
CA VAL A 178 -39.71 -21.31 13.79
C VAL A 178 -39.66 -21.21 12.27
N ARG A 179 -40.68 -21.75 11.59
CA ARG A 179 -40.79 -21.62 10.12
C ARG A 179 -41.18 -20.20 9.75
N LEU A 180 -40.43 -19.58 8.83
CA LEU A 180 -40.67 -18.22 8.36
C LEU A 180 -42.10 -18.03 7.84
N GLU A 181 -42.68 -19.03 7.15
CA GLU A 181 -44.07 -18.94 6.68
C GLU A 181 -45.08 -18.64 7.79
N THR A 182 -44.84 -19.14 9.01
CA THR A 182 -45.74 -18.91 10.14
C THR A 182 -45.62 -17.50 10.70
N LEU A 183 -44.58 -16.74 10.35
CA LEU A 183 -44.34 -15.37 10.80
C LEU A 183 -44.86 -14.32 9.80
N LEU A 184 -45.36 -14.74 8.64
CA LEU A 184 -45.91 -13.85 7.63
C LEU A 184 -47.22 -13.22 8.11
N ALA A 185 -47.40 -11.93 7.81
CA ALA A 185 -48.62 -11.20 8.15
C ALA A 185 -49.84 -11.77 7.39
N ASN A 186 -51.03 -11.68 8.01
CA ASN A 186 -52.28 -12.08 7.37
C ASN A 186 -52.76 -11.02 6.36
N THR A 187 -52.07 -10.91 5.24
CA THR A 187 -52.43 -10.03 4.11
C THR A 187 -52.62 -10.85 2.84
N ARG A 188 -53.14 -10.21 1.78
CA ARG A 188 -53.36 -10.90 0.50
C ARG A 188 -52.05 -11.37 -0.17
N TYR A 189 -50.96 -10.63 0.00
CA TYR A 189 -49.66 -10.87 -0.63
C TYR A 189 -48.51 -10.67 0.37
N PRO A 190 -48.39 -11.50 1.43
CA PRO A 190 -47.39 -11.29 2.46
C PRO A 190 -45.98 -11.64 1.99
N MET A 191 -45.85 -12.39 0.89
CA MET A 191 -44.60 -12.60 0.19
C MET A 191 -44.81 -12.36 -1.29
N ARG A 192 -43.99 -11.49 -1.90
CA ARG A 192 -44.01 -11.21 -3.33
C ARG A 192 -42.61 -10.98 -3.88
N SER A 193 -42.42 -11.31 -5.14
CA SER A 193 -41.27 -10.89 -5.94
C SER A 193 -41.80 -10.11 -7.12
N GLY A 194 -41.06 -9.10 -7.56
CA GLY A 194 -41.52 -8.15 -8.57
C GLY A 194 -41.96 -8.77 -9.90
N PRO A 195 -42.55 -7.96 -10.80
CA PRO A 195 -43.10 -8.43 -12.07
C PRO A 195 -42.06 -9.15 -12.94
N PHE A 196 -42.46 -10.29 -13.52
CA PHE A 196 -41.66 -11.07 -14.46
C PHE A 196 -42.21 -10.97 -15.89
N GLY A 197 -41.33 -11.12 -16.88
CA GLY A 197 -41.70 -11.17 -18.29
C GLY A 197 -42.30 -9.85 -18.79
N SER A 198 -43.42 -9.93 -19.51
CA SER A 198 -44.11 -8.79 -20.14
C SER A 198 -44.90 -7.91 -19.18
N ALA A 199 -44.92 -8.21 -17.88
CA ALA A 199 -45.67 -7.43 -16.89
C ALA A 199 -45.08 -6.02 -16.66
N LEU A 200 -43.78 -5.83 -16.88
CA LEU A 200 -43.12 -4.52 -16.87
C LEU A 200 -41.94 -4.51 -17.84
N LEU A 201 -42.06 -3.76 -18.93
CA LEU A 201 -41.02 -3.59 -19.94
C LEU A 201 -40.07 -2.45 -19.56
N LYS A 202 -38.81 -2.54 -20.01
CA LYS A 202 -37.80 -1.50 -19.76
C LYS A 202 -38.23 -0.12 -20.30
N SER A 203 -39.01 -0.09 -21.38
CA SER A 203 -39.57 1.13 -21.98
C SER A 203 -40.69 1.77 -21.15
N GLU A 204 -41.27 1.05 -20.19
CA GLU A 204 -42.30 1.58 -19.28
C GLU A 204 -41.70 2.21 -18.01
N LEU A 205 -40.38 2.07 -17.81
CA LEU A 205 -39.67 2.75 -16.73
C LEU A 205 -39.46 4.23 -17.07
N GLN A 206 -39.67 5.09 -16.08
CA GLN A 206 -39.63 6.55 -16.20
C GLN A 206 -38.58 7.16 -15.25
N PRO A 207 -38.15 8.41 -15.49
CA PRO A 207 -37.18 9.09 -14.63
C PRO A 207 -37.77 9.60 -13.29
N ALA A 208 -39.10 9.59 -13.13
CA ALA A 208 -39.80 9.98 -11.91
C ALA A 208 -41.15 9.22 -11.81
N GLY A 209 -41.72 9.17 -10.59
CA GLY A 209 -42.98 8.46 -10.30
C GLY A 209 -42.88 7.61 -9.04
N ILE A 210 -43.56 6.47 -9.02
CA ILE A 210 -43.48 5.49 -7.92
C ILE A 210 -42.15 4.72 -8.03
N PRO A 211 -41.33 4.66 -6.96
CA PRO A 211 -40.04 3.98 -6.99
C PRO A 211 -40.13 2.49 -7.36
N PHE A 212 -39.23 2.05 -8.25
CA PHE A 212 -39.03 0.65 -8.60
C PHE A 212 -37.73 0.12 -7.99
N LEU A 213 -37.86 -0.64 -6.90
CA LEU A 213 -36.77 -1.04 -6.03
C LEU A 213 -36.06 -2.30 -6.53
N GLY A 214 -34.73 -2.23 -6.64
CA GLY A 214 -33.89 -3.31 -7.12
C GLY A 214 -32.93 -3.86 -6.07
N ILE A 215 -32.01 -4.71 -6.54
CA ILE A 215 -30.87 -5.18 -5.74
C ILE A 215 -29.99 -4.02 -5.24
N ASP A 216 -30.01 -2.89 -5.95
CA ASP A 216 -29.27 -1.67 -5.61
C ASP A 216 -29.82 -0.93 -4.39
N ASN A 217 -31.02 -1.29 -3.92
CA ASN A 217 -31.62 -0.72 -2.72
C ASN A 217 -31.39 -1.59 -1.47
N VAL A 218 -30.98 -2.86 -1.64
CA VAL A 218 -30.89 -3.85 -0.56
C VAL A 218 -29.43 -4.15 -0.24
N HIS A 219 -28.94 -3.60 0.87
CA HIS A 219 -27.62 -3.90 1.43
C HIS A 219 -27.79 -4.60 2.78
N ALA A 220 -26.75 -5.31 3.24
CA ALA A 220 -26.78 -5.92 4.58
C ALA A 220 -27.07 -4.83 5.63
N GLU A 221 -28.15 -5.03 6.38
CA GLU A 221 -28.70 -4.12 7.41
C GLU A 221 -29.14 -2.72 6.94
N ARG A 222 -28.92 -2.35 5.69
CA ARG A 222 -29.12 -0.99 5.22
C ARG A 222 -29.95 -0.95 3.96
N PHE A 223 -31.05 -0.22 4.02
CA PHE A 223 -31.77 0.21 2.83
C PHE A 223 -31.08 1.44 2.23
N VAL A 224 -30.80 1.43 0.93
CA VAL A 224 -30.23 2.58 0.23
C VAL A 224 -31.34 3.34 -0.51
N PRO A 225 -31.71 4.56 -0.06
CA PRO A 225 -32.83 5.32 -0.62
C PRO A 225 -32.42 6.09 -1.89
N VAL A 226 -31.70 5.43 -2.81
CA VAL A 226 -31.34 5.98 -4.11
C VAL A 226 -32.21 5.31 -5.17
N TYR A 227 -33.19 6.05 -5.69
CA TYR A 227 -34.14 5.53 -6.67
C TYR A 227 -33.71 5.93 -8.08
N ARG A 228 -33.39 4.94 -8.91
CA ARG A 228 -32.93 5.15 -10.29
C ARG A 228 -33.99 4.87 -11.35
N ARG A 229 -35.09 4.23 -10.93
CA ARG A 229 -36.11 3.66 -11.81
C ARG A 229 -37.47 3.90 -11.16
N PHE A 230 -38.43 4.33 -11.96
CA PHE A 230 -39.77 4.64 -11.49
C PHE A 230 -40.81 4.09 -12.46
N VAL A 231 -42.04 3.93 -11.99
CA VAL A 231 -43.22 3.64 -12.81
C VAL A 231 -44.28 4.72 -12.62
N SER A 232 -45.13 4.91 -13.62
CA SER A 232 -46.27 5.84 -13.52
C SER A 232 -47.32 5.33 -12.54
N ASP A 233 -48.18 6.21 -12.02
CA ASP A 233 -49.32 5.83 -11.17
C ASP A 233 -50.26 4.82 -11.85
N GLN A 234 -50.48 4.97 -13.16
CA GLN A 234 -51.29 4.02 -13.93
C GLN A 234 -50.65 2.63 -13.91
N LYS A 235 -49.34 2.55 -14.18
CA LYS A 235 -48.61 1.29 -14.19
C LYS A 235 -48.51 0.68 -12.79
N TYR A 236 -48.39 1.51 -11.77
CA TYR A 236 -48.45 1.06 -10.38
C TYR A 236 -49.78 0.37 -10.06
N ARG A 237 -50.93 0.92 -10.47
CA ARG A 237 -52.25 0.28 -10.25
C ARG A 237 -52.35 -1.10 -10.89
N GLU A 238 -51.75 -1.30 -12.07
CA GLU A 238 -51.66 -2.63 -12.71
C GLU A 238 -50.77 -3.61 -11.92
N LEU A 239 -49.79 -3.08 -11.17
CA LEU A 239 -48.73 -3.82 -10.48
C LEU A 239 -48.87 -3.80 -8.95
N GLU A 240 -50.01 -3.35 -8.42
CA GLU A 240 -50.23 -3.13 -6.97
C GLU A 240 -49.99 -4.38 -6.11
N ARG A 241 -50.11 -5.58 -6.69
CA ARG A 241 -49.75 -6.83 -6.00
C ARG A 241 -48.27 -6.94 -5.59
N TYR A 242 -47.40 -6.10 -6.17
CA TYR A 242 -45.96 -6.04 -5.92
C TYR A 242 -45.54 -4.88 -5.02
N THR A 243 -46.51 -4.18 -4.43
CA THR A 243 -46.24 -3.04 -3.55
C THR A 243 -45.33 -3.43 -2.40
N VAL A 244 -44.37 -2.57 -2.10
CA VAL A 244 -43.47 -2.63 -0.97
C VAL A 244 -43.96 -1.60 0.04
N TYR A 245 -44.09 -2.03 1.29
CA TYR A 245 -44.54 -1.22 2.41
C TYR A 245 -43.39 -0.99 3.39
N PRO A 246 -43.40 0.14 4.11
CA PRO A 246 -42.57 0.31 5.30
C PRO A 246 -42.66 -0.89 6.26
N GLY A 247 -41.52 -1.31 6.80
CA GLY A 247 -41.40 -2.46 7.68
C GLY A 247 -41.28 -3.81 6.97
N ASP A 248 -41.43 -3.86 5.64
CA ASP A 248 -41.17 -5.10 4.90
C ASP A 248 -39.69 -5.48 4.94
N VAL A 249 -39.43 -6.78 4.90
CA VAL A 249 -38.09 -7.36 4.79
C VAL A 249 -37.83 -7.70 3.32
N MET A 250 -36.80 -7.10 2.75
CA MET A 250 -36.38 -7.33 1.36
C MET A 250 -35.13 -8.21 1.31
N VAL A 251 -35.16 -9.29 0.53
CA VAL A 251 -34.08 -10.29 0.40
C VAL A 251 -33.65 -10.43 -1.06
N THR A 252 -32.35 -10.24 -1.35
CA THR A 252 -31.84 -10.38 -2.72
C THR A 252 -31.70 -11.84 -3.13
N ILE A 253 -32.19 -12.17 -4.34
CA ILE A 253 -32.30 -13.57 -4.80
C ILE A 253 -31.62 -13.87 -6.12
N MET A 254 -31.25 -12.87 -6.91
CA MET A 254 -30.56 -13.06 -8.19
C MET A 254 -29.54 -11.95 -8.40
N GLY A 255 -28.33 -12.31 -8.85
CA GLY A 255 -27.17 -11.41 -8.92
C GLY A 255 -26.36 -11.51 -7.64
N THR A 256 -26.57 -10.61 -6.68
CA THR A 256 -26.08 -10.79 -5.31
C THR A 256 -27.13 -11.51 -4.51
N VAL A 257 -26.83 -12.68 -3.95
CA VAL A 257 -27.78 -13.51 -3.22
C VAL A 257 -27.57 -13.35 -1.71
N GLY A 258 -28.66 -13.28 -0.94
CA GLY A 258 -28.62 -13.37 0.53
C GLY A 258 -28.40 -12.06 1.28
N ARG A 259 -28.50 -10.89 0.62
CA ARG A 259 -28.53 -9.60 1.33
C ARG A 259 -29.95 -9.29 1.76
N CYS A 260 -30.08 -8.77 2.97
CA CYS A 260 -31.36 -8.44 3.56
C CYS A 260 -31.38 -7.07 4.22
N CYS A 261 -32.46 -6.30 4.03
CA CYS A 261 -32.74 -5.07 4.77
C CYS A 261 -34.23 -4.92 5.09
N VAL A 262 -34.54 -4.05 6.05
CA VAL A 262 -35.90 -3.61 6.35
C VAL A 262 -36.18 -2.31 5.61
N VAL A 263 -37.35 -2.20 4.99
CA VAL A 263 -37.80 -1.00 4.27
C VAL A 263 -38.14 0.10 5.29
N PRO A 264 -37.49 1.27 5.24
CA PRO A 264 -37.70 2.30 6.24
C PRO A 264 -38.99 3.11 5.98
N PRO A 265 -39.54 3.81 6.99
CA PRO A 265 -40.80 4.56 6.88
C PRO A 265 -40.84 5.60 5.75
N GLU A 266 -39.70 6.19 5.42
CA GLU A 266 -39.59 7.32 4.49
C GLU A 266 -39.76 6.92 3.03
N VAL A 267 -39.70 5.62 2.70
CA VAL A 267 -39.86 5.13 1.31
C VAL A 267 -41.27 5.38 0.80
N GLY A 268 -42.27 5.37 1.70
CA GLY A 268 -43.68 5.42 1.30
C GLY A 268 -44.05 4.22 0.42
N ILE A 269 -44.80 4.46 -0.66
CA ILE A 269 -45.24 3.43 -1.60
C ILE A 269 -44.17 3.19 -2.66
N ALA A 270 -43.77 1.93 -2.84
CA ALA A 270 -42.87 1.51 -3.91
C ALA A 270 -43.27 0.14 -4.46
N ILE A 271 -42.61 -0.32 -5.53
CA ILE A 271 -42.75 -1.68 -6.06
C ILE A 271 -41.38 -2.35 -6.18
N SER A 272 -41.28 -3.64 -5.88
CA SER A 272 -40.01 -4.38 -5.98
C SER A 272 -39.80 -4.97 -7.36
N SER A 273 -38.53 -5.18 -7.72
CA SER A 273 -38.11 -5.91 -8.92
C SER A 273 -38.12 -7.43 -8.70
N LYS A 274 -38.10 -8.17 -9.81
CA LYS A 274 -38.04 -9.64 -9.83
C LYS A 274 -36.78 -10.26 -9.19
N HIS A 275 -35.78 -9.44 -8.84
CA HIS A 275 -34.51 -9.88 -8.28
C HIS A 275 -34.50 -9.88 -6.74
N VAL A 276 -35.62 -9.57 -6.12
CA VAL A 276 -35.79 -9.44 -4.68
C VAL A 276 -37.09 -10.13 -4.24
N TRP A 277 -37.08 -10.79 -3.08
CA TRP A 277 -38.29 -11.14 -2.34
C TRP A 277 -38.60 -10.03 -1.34
N THR A 278 -39.87 -9.65 -1.26
CA THR A 278 -40.41 -8.74 -0.24
C THR A 278 -41.35 -9.52 0.67
N LEU A 279 -41.09 -9.46 1.97
CA LEU A 279 -41.80 -10.18 3.02
C LEU A 279 -42.46 -9.18 3.97
N THR A 280 -43.76 -9.31 4.19
CA THR A 280 -44.49 -8.59 5.25
C THR A 280 -44.61 -9.51 6.45
N ILE A 281 -43.92 -9.15 7.53
CA ILE A 281 -43.87 -9.92 8.78
C ILE A 281 -44.97 -9.44 9.72
N ASP A 282 -45.58 -10.39 10.44
CA ASP A 282 -46.47 -10.09 11.57
C ASP A 282 -45.63 -9.53 12.73
N GLN A 283 -45.64 -8.20 12.88
CA GLN A 283 -44.79 -7.49 13.84
C GLN A 283 -45.15 -7.76 15.30
N ASP A 284 -46.37 -8.24 15.57
CA ASP A 284 -46.78 -8.66 16.92
C ASP A 284 -46.12 -9.99 17.31
N ARG A 285 -45.75 -10.80 16.31
CA ARG A 285 -45.15 -12.12 16.50
C ARG A 285 -43.64 -12.12 16.32
N TYR A 286 -43.10 -11.25 15.47
CA TYR A 286 -41.69 -11.26 15.12
C TYR A 286 -41.16 -9.93 14.61
N SER A 287 -39.93 -9.58 14.98
CA SER A 287 -39.29 -8.35 14.54
C SER A 287 -38.75 -8.48 13.10
N PRO A 288 -39.13 -7.59 12.16
CA PRO A 288 -38.55 -7.53 10.83
C PRO A 288 -37.02 -7.33 10.85
N ALA A 289 -36.53 -6.54 11.81
CA ALA A 289 -35.10 -6.25 11.96
C ALA A 289 -34.32 -7.51 12.36
N LEU A 290 -34.85 -8.26 13.33
CA LEU A 290 -34.27 -9.53 13.77
C LEU A 290 -34.18 -10.54 12.62
N LEU A 291 -35.26 -10.68 11.84
CA LEU A 291 -35.25 -11.53 10.65
C LEU A 291 -34.17 -11.08 9.66
N GLY A 292 -34.04 -9.77 9.45
CA GLY A 292 -33.01 -9.20 8.61
C GLY A 292 -31.59 -9.55 9.07
N TRP A 293 -31.31 -9.48 10.37
CA TRP A 293 -30.00 -9.85 10.92
C TRP A 293 -29.73 -11.34 10.78
N GLN A 294 -30.72 -12.20 11.02
CA GLN A 294 -30.57 -13.64 10.90
C GLN A 294 -30.30 -14.06 9.46
N ILE A 295 -30.99 -13.47 8.48
CA ILE A 295 -30.73 -13.74 7.06
C ILE A 295 -29.31 -13.29 6.67
N ASN A 296 -28.81 -12.19 7.22
CA ASN A 296 -27.48 -11.67 6.89
C ASN A 296 -26.34 -12.40 7.61
N TYR A 297 -26.55 -12.92 8.84
CA TYR A 297 -25.45 -13.34 9.72
C TYR A 297 -25.61 -14.71 10.37
N SER A 298 -26.82 -15.29 10.46
CA SER A 298 -26.96 -16.59 11.14
C SER A 298 -26.41 -17.69 10.24
N PRO A 299 -25.39 -18.46 10.66
CA PRO A 299 -24.79 -19.49 9.83
C PRO A 299 -25.81 -20.56 9.42
N ARG A 300 -26.72 -20.95 10.31
CA ARG A 300 -27.78 -21.93 10.02
C ARG A 300 -28.77 -21.44 8.97
N VAL A 301 -29.12 -20.16 9.01
CA VAL A 301 -30.03 -19.56 8.02
C VAL A 301 -29.33 -19.47 6.66
N LEU A 302 -28.09 -18.99 6.66
CA LEU A 302 -27.27 -18.89 5.45
C LEU A 302 -27.04 -20.27 4.81
N GLU A 303 -26.76 -21.31 5.59
CA GLU A 303 -26.58 -22.68 5.11
C GLU A 303 -27.85 -23.23 4.46
N GLN A 304 -29.03 -23.02 5.06
CA GLN A 304 -30.32 -23.42 4.45
C GLN A 304 -30.57 -22.72 3.11
N LEU A 305 -30.25 -21.42 3.03
CA LEU A 305 -30.39 -20.63 1.81
C LEU A 305 -29.39 -21.07 0.72
N GLN A 306 -28.17 -21.43 1.09
CA GLN A 306 -27.12 -21.89 0.17
C GLN A 306 -27.33 -23.34 -0.30
N GLY A 307 -27.71 -24.25 0.61
CA GLY A 307 -27.95 -25.67 0.30
C GLY A 307 -29.10 -25.86 -0.70
N SER A 308 -30.08 -24.96 -0.69
CA SER A 308 -31.18 -24.93 -1.66
C SER A 308 -30.77 -24.41 -3.04
N ALA A 309 -29.63 -23.72 -3.16
CA ALA A 309 -29.17 -23.09 -4.40
C ALA A 309 -28.30 -24.01 -5.29
N GLN A 310 -27.98 -25.24 -4.85
CA GLN A 310 -27.08 -26.17 -5.57
C GLN A 310 -27.71 -26.91 -6.78
N GLY A 311 -28.97 -26.62 -7.14
CA GLY A 311 -29.71 -27.38 -8.17
C GLY A 311 -29.68 -26.84 -9.62
N GLY A 312 -29.02 -25.71 -9.92
CA GLY A 312 -29.08 -25.13 -11.28
C GLY A 312 -28.01 -24.09 -11.61
N ILE A 313 -27.88 -23.76 -12.90
CA ILE A 313 -26.85 -22.86 -13.48
C ILE A 313 -26.98 -21.40 -12.96
N MET A 314 -28.12 -21.02 -12.37
CA MET A 314 -28.32 -19.75 -11.66
C MET A 314 -28.77 -20.00 -10.22
N SER A 315 -27.95 -19.60 -9.25
CA SER A 315 -28.28 -19.62 -7.83
C SER A 315 -29.41 -18.61 -7.53
N ALA A 316 -30.64 -19.11 -7.33
CA ALA A 316 -31.77 -18.26 -6.97
C ALA A 316 -32.54 -18.84 -5.77
N ILE A 317 -32.87 -18.00 -4.80
CA ILE A 317 -33.68 -18.39 -3.64
C ILE A 317 -35.15 -18.48 -4.06
N SER A 318 -35.71 -19.68 -4.03
CA SER A 318 -37.11 -19.93 -4.40
C SER A 318 -38.08 -19.45 -3.31
N SER A 319 -39.37 -19.29 -3.66
CA SER A 319 -40.41 -19.02 -2.66
C SER A 319 -40.57 -20.17 -1.66
N GLY A 320 -40.39 -21.42 -2.09
CA GLY A 320 -40.47 -22.60 -1.22
C GLY A 320 -39.36 -22.56 -0.17
N THR A 321 -38.14 -22.29 -0.61
CA THR A 321 -36.97 -22.13 0.28
C THR A 321 -37.21 -21.10 1.37
N LEU A 322 -37.78 -19.93 1.05
CA LEU A 322 -38.10 -18.93 2.08
C LEU A 322 -39.24 -19.39 2.99
N ARG A 323 -40.31 -20.01 2.47
CA ARG A 323 -41.43 -20.47 3.31
C ARG A 323 -40.98 -21.53 4.33
N ASP A 324 -40.16 -22.47 3.87
CA ASP A 324 -39.64 -23.57 4.67
C ASP A 324 -38.46 -23.17 5.57
N LEU A 325 -37.91 -21.96 5.39
CA LEU A 325 -36.76 -21.47 6.14
C LEU A 325 -37.03 -21.53 7.64
N LEU A 326 -36.18 -22.26 8.36
CA LEU A 326 -36.17 -22.26 9.82
C LEU A 326 -35.32 -21.10 10.31
N VAL A 327 -35.95 -20.18 11.03
CA VAL A 327 -35.29 -19.00 11.60
C VAL A 327 -35.24 -19.11 13.12
N PRO A 328 -34.12 -18.70 13.76
CA PRO A 328 -34.02 -18.69 15.21
C PRO A 328 -35.10 -17.82 15.88
N LEU A 329 -35.61 -18.27 17.01
CA LEU A 329 -36.60 -17.57 17.85
C LEU A 329 -35.96 -17.24 19.21
N PRO A 330 -35.11 -16.20 19.27
CA PRO A 330 -34.49 -15.74 20.51
C PRO A 330 -35.51 -15.15 21.49
N THR A 331 -35.18 -15.20 22.77
CA THR A 331 -35.88 -14.51 23.85
C THR A 331 -35.72 -12.98 23.73
N PRO A 332 -36.61 -12.18 24.32
CA PRO A 332 -36.49 -10.72 24.31
C PRO A 332 -35.16 -10.21 24.90
N ALA A 333 -34.53 -10.94 25.82
CA ALA A 333 -33.24 -10.57 26.38
C ALA A 333 -32.09 -10.78 25.37
N GLU A 334 -32.13 -11.86 24.60
CA GLU A 334 -31.15 -12.15 23.55
C GLU A 334 -31.29 -11.17 22.38
N VAL A 335 -32.52 -10.82 21.98
CA VAL A 335 -32.74 -9.79 20.95
C VAL A 335 -32.12 -8.45 21.35
N ARG A 336 -32.34 -7.99 22.59
CA ARG A 336 -31.73 -6.76 23.10
C ARG A 336 -30.20 -6.80 23.06
N ARG A 337 -29.61 -7.95 23.40
CA ARG A 337 -28.16 -8.13 23.34
C ARG A 337 -27.63 -8.02 21.91
N VAL A 338 -28.33 -8.60 20.94
CA VAL A 338 -27.98 -8.50 19.51
C VAL A 338 -28.10 -7.05 19.04
N GLU A 339 -29.18 -6.36 19.41
CA GLU A 339 -29.41 -4.95 19.10
C GLU A 339 -28.30 -4.04 19.62
N GLU A 340 -27.93 -4.18 20.90
CA GLU A 340 -26.88 -3.39 21.53
C GLU A 340 -25.53 -3.57 20.83
N LEU A 341 -25.17 -4.81 20.44
CA LEU A 341 -23.96 -5.10 19.69
C LEU A 341 -23.98 -4.46 18.30
N LEU A 342 -25.08 -4.60 17.56
CA LEU A 342 -25.23 -4.01 16.24
C LEU A 342 -25.17 -2.48 16.26
N LEU A 343 -25.86 -1.85 17.21
CA LEU A 343 -25.82 -0.40 17.40
C LEU A 343 -24.38 0.07 17.70
N SER A 344 -23.67 -0.63 18.58
CA SER A 344 -22.27 -0.33 18.91
C SER A 344 -21.37 -0.44 17.69
N PHE A 345 -21.43 -1.54 16.93
CA PHE A 345 -20.61 -1.70 15.73
C PHE A 345 -20.97 -0.72 14.63
N ASN A 346 -22.26 -0.45 14.40
CA ASN A 346 -22.70 0.51 13.39
C ASN A 346 -22.27 1.94 13.74
N ALA A 347 -22.28 2.31 15.03
CA ALA A 347 -21.74 3.60 15.47
C ALA A 347 -20.22 3.71 15.22
N GLN A 348 -19.45 2.64 15.50
CA GLN A 348 -18.01 2.61 15.23
C GLN A 348 -17.70 2.70 13.73
N ILE A 349 -18.40 1.92 12.90
CA ILE A 349 -18.27 1.94 11.44
C ILE A 349 -18.58 3.34 10.90
N ALA A 350 -19.69 3.95 11.34
CA ALA A 350 -20.07 5.29 10.89
C ALA A 350 -19.05 6.36 11.30
N ALA A 351 -18.49 6.26 12.52
CA ALA A 351 -17.44 7.17 12.99
C ALA A 351 -16.16 7.06 12.14
N LEU A 352 -15.72 5.83 11.84
CA LEU A 352 -14.55 5.59 11.00
C LEU A 352 -14.76 6.00 9.55
N GLU A 353 -15.95 5.75 8.98
CA GLU A 353 -16.29 6.21 7.63
C GLU A 353 -16.29 7.74 7.56
N ALA A 354 -16.84 8.42 8.56
CA ALA A 354 -16.81 9.88 8.65
C ALA A 354 -15.38 10.44 8.83
N GLU A 355 -14.55 9.80 9.66
CA GLU A 355 -13.13 10.17 9.83
C GLU A 355 -12.36 9.99 8.51
N GLN A 356 -12.57 8.87 7.82
CA GLN A 356 -11.94 8.60 6.53
C GLN A 356 -12.32 9.67 5.48
N ASP A 357 -13.59 10.06 5.43
CA ASP A 357 -14.07 11.10 4.51
C ASP A 357 -13.47 12.47 4.85
N GLN A 358 -13.32 12.81 6.14
CA GLN A 358 -12.63 14.03 6.58
C GLN A 358 -11.15 14.04 6.17
N VAL A 359 -10.43 12.94 6.37
CA VAL A 359 -9.01 12.86 5.99
C VAL A 359 -8.85 12.90 4.46
N LYS A 360 -9.75 12.26 3.69
CA LYS A 360 -9.75 12.37 2.21
C LYS A 360 -10.01 13.80 1.73
N ALA A 361 -10.94 14.52 2.36
CA ALA A 361 -11.18 15.93 2.06
C ALA A 361 -9.95 16.79 2.40
N LEU A 362 -9.33 16.54 3.56
CA LEU A 362 -8.09 17.20 3.97
C LEU A 362 -6.94 16.91 2.99
N LYS A 363 -6.77 15.66 2.54
CA LYS A 363 -5.78 15.28 1.52
C LYS A 363 -5.91 16.15 0.28
N SER A 364 -7.13 16.31 -0.24
CA SER A 364 -7.35 17.12 -1.44
C SER A 364 -6.92 18.59 -1.24
N ALA A 365 -7.22 19.17 -0.07
CA ALA A 365 -6.79 20.51 0.30
C ALA A 365 -5.27 20.62 0.45
N VAL A 366 -4.65 19.69 1.20
CA VAL A 366 -3.19 19.64 1.43
C VAL A 366 -2.45 19.48 0.11
N VAL A 367 -2.85 18.56 -0.76
CA VAL A 367 -2.25 18.41 -2.10
C VAL A 367 -2.29 19.72 -2.87
N SER A 368 -3.45 20.38 -2.90
CA SER A 368 -3.59 21.66 -3.61
C SER A 368 -2.71 22.74 -3.02
N ASP A 369 -2.66 22.89 -1.69
CA ASP A 369 -1.89 23.95 -1.03
C ASP A 369 -0.39 23.72 -1.12
N LEU A 370 0.06 22.47 -1.00
CA LEU A 370 1.48 22.10 -1.11
C LEU A 370 1.98 22.23 -2.54
N LEU A 371 1.27 21.73 -3.54
CA LEU A 371 1.72 21.77 -4.94
C LEU A 371 1.58 23.16 -5.59
N SER A 372 0.70 24.01 -5.05
CA SER A 372 0.59 25.42 -5.47
C SER A 372 1.54 26.37 -4.73
N GLY A 373 2.31 25.86 -3.76
CA GLY A 373 3.23 26.67 -2.96
C GLY A 373 2.54 27.65 -2.01
N ARG A 374 1.21 27.59 -1.86
CA ARG A 374 0.44 28.39 -0.87
C ARG A 374 0.87 28.05 0.55
N VAL A 375 1.03 26.75 0.82
CA VAL A 375 1.63 26.25 2.05
C VAL A 375 3.00 25.71 1.71
N ARG A 376 4.01 26.30 2.34
CA ARG A 376 5.39 25.82 2.22
C ARG A 376 5.60 24.67 3.18
N VAL A 377 6.47 23.73 2.79
CA VAL A 377 7.06 22.77 3.72
C VAL A 377 8.54 23.12 3.86
N PRO A 378 8.85 24.37 4.29
CA PRO A 378 10.20 24.89 4.22
C PRO A 378 11.04 24.02 5.13
N VAL A 379 12.13 23.44 4.61
CA VAL A 379 13.17 22.81 5.45
C VAL A 379 13.31 23.73 6.65
N LYS A 380 13.06 23.22 7.88
CA LYS A 380 13.29 24.02 9.09
C LYS A 380 14.71 24.55 8.91
N THR A 381 14.82 25.81 8.53
CA THR A 381 16.06 26.53 8.50
C THR A 381 16.31 26.77 9.97
N VAL A 382 16.85 25.72 10.62
CA VAL A 382 17.77 25.94 11.72
C VAL A 382 18.79 26.89 11.11
N GLY A 383 18.65 28.16 11.46
CA GLY A 383 19.29 29.25 10.73
C GLY A 383 20.75 28.93 10.49
N THR A 384 21.19 28.99 9.24
CA THR A 384 22.61 28.99 8.86
C THR A 384 23.52 28.21 9.81
N THR A 385 23.26 26.93 10.03
CA THR A 385 24.25 26.04 10.63
C THR A 385 24.91 25.28 9.50
N LYS A 386 26.24 25.35 9.47
CA LYS A 386 27.13 24.57 8.58
C LYS A 386 26.55 23.18 8.28
N PRO A 387 26.71 22.63 7.06
CA PRO A 387 26.29 21.28 6.72
C PRO A 387 26.70 20.31 7.84
N VAL A 388 25.76 19.48 8.30
CA VAL A 388 26.03 18.50 9.36
C VAL A 388 27.21 17.66 8.91
N PRO A 389 28.34 17.67 9.65
CA PRO A 389 29.54 16.99 9.19
C PRO A 389 29.27 15.50 8.96
N SER A 390 29.79 14.92 7.86
CA SER A 390 29.70 13.48 7.57
C SER A 390 30.22 12.63 8.74
N ALA A 391 31.16 13.17 9.53
CA ALA A 391 31.60 12.59 10.79
C ALA A 391 30.46 12.31 11.80
N PHE A 392 29.48 13.20 11.92
CA PHE A 392 28.32 13.02 12.79
C PHE A 392 27.33 12.03 12.20
N LYS A 393 27.04 12.12 10.89
CA LYS A 393 26.18 11.15 10.19
C LYS A 393 26.73 9.73 10.29
N ARG A 394 28.04 9.53 10.10
CA ARG A 394 28.73 8.26 10.38
C ARG A 394 28.52 7.76 11.79
N ALA A 395 28.67 8.63 12.79
CA ALA A 395 28.50 8.24 14.18
C ALA A 395 27.05 7.84 14.45
N VAL A 396 26.06 8.54 13.90
CA VAL A 396 24.65 8.13 14.00
C VAL A 396 24.43 6.75 13.39
N PHE A 397 24.95 6.50 12.18
CA PHE A 397 24.83 5.21 11.50
C PHE A 397 25.50 4.07 12.28
N ALA A 398 26.72 4.31 12.75
CA ALA A 398 27.47 3.36 13.55
C ALA A 398 26.79 3.07 14.89
N ALA A 399 26.18 4.08 15.52
CA ALA A 399 25.47 3.93 16.78
C ALA A 399 24.27 2.99 16.63
N GLU A 400 23.55 3.05 15.50
CA GLU A 400 22.42 2.15 15.22
C GLU A 400 22.86 0.68 15.18
N ILE A 401 23.96 0.38 14.48
CA ILE A 401 24.51 -0.98 14.42
C ILE A 401 24.91 -1.46 15.82
N VAL A 402 25.57 -0.61 16.61
CA VAL A 402 25.97 -0.93 17.99
C VAL A 402 24.74 -1.14 18.86
N ASN A 403 23.72 -0.29 18.75
CA ASN A 403 22.47 -0.41 19.51
C ASN A 403 21.82 -1.78 19.32
N GLN A 404 21.84 -2.29 18.09
CA GLN A 404 21.27 -3.60 17.77
C GLN A 404 22.15 -4.81 18.10
N LEU A 405 23.47 -4.63 18.21
CA LEU A 405 24.42 -5.75 18.25
C LEU A 405 25.33 -5.79 19.49
N HIS A 406 25.34 -4.77 20.35
CA HIS A 406 26.26 -4.71 21.49
C HIS A 406 26.15 -5.89 22.47
N ASN A 407 24.99 -6.55 22.54
CA ASN A 407 24.76 -7.74 23.37
C ASN A 407 25.19 -9.06 22.71
N ASP A 408 25.56 -9.07 21.42
CA ASP A 408 26.03 -10.28 20.73
C ASP A 408 27.50 -10.57 21.08
N SER A 409 27.76 -11.75 21.63
CA SER A 409 29.10 -12.20 22.03
C SER A 409 30.07 -12.38 20.85
N ARG A 410 29.63 -12.27 19.60
CA ARG A 410 30.48 -12.24 18.39
C ARG A 410 30.69 -10.82 17.85
N PHE A 411 30.00 -9.82 18.39
CA PHE A 411 30.08 -8.43 17.93
C PHE A 411 31.22 -7.65 18.59
N GLY A 412 32.03 -7.04 17.76
CA GLY A 412 33.13 -6.19 18.19
C GLY A 412 33.54 -5.28 17.06
N SER A 413 34.59 -4.48 17.28
CA SER A 413 34.93 -3.40 16.34
C SER A 413 35.26 -3.84 14.91
N VAL A 414 35.78 -5.06 14.69
CA VAL A 414 36.03 -5.56 13.33
C VAL A 414 34.70 -5.78 12.61
N LYS A 415 33.79 -6.54 13.21
CA LYS A 415 32.46 -6.82 12.65
C LYS A 415 31.67 -5.52 12.44
N HIS A 416 31.70 -4.62 13.41
CA HIS A 416 31.09 -3.30 13.29
C HIS A 416 31.58 -2.55 12.04
N GLU A 417 32.90 -2.47 11.84
CA GLU A 417 33.49 -1.79 10.68
C GLU A 417 33.08 -2.44 9.34
N LYS A 418 32.95 -3.78 9.31
CA LYS A 418 32.55 -4.51 8.10
C LYS A 418 31.10 -4.25 7.72
N ILE A 419 30.21 -4.20 8.71
CA ILE A 419 28.81 -3.87 8.46
C ILE A 419 28.69 -2.43 7.94
N VAL A 420 29.37 -1.47 8.56
CA VAL A 420 29.39 -0.07 8.09
C VAL A 420 29.89 0.02 6.65
N HIS A 421 30.98 -0.68 6.32
CA HIS A 421 31.55 -0.67 4.97
C HIS A 421 30.65 -1.31 3.91
N LEU A 422 30.02 -2.44 4.23
CA LEU A 422 29.08 -3.08 3.31
C LEU A 422 27.87 -2.19 3.07
N CYS A 423 27.29 -1.61 4.13
CA CYS A 423 26.16 -0.70 3.97
C CYS A 423 26.53 0.53 3.15
N GLU A 424 27.71 1.13 3.40
CA GLU A 424 28.17 2.31 2.69
C GLU A 424 28.23 2.09 1.17
N LEU A 425 28.87 1.01 0.73
CA LEU A 425 29.04 0.73 -0.69
C LEU A 425 27.78 0.17 -1.34
N HIS A 426 27.10 -0.77 -0.67
CA HIS A 426 25.95 -1.47 -1.25
C HIS A 426 24.71 -0.59 -1.36
N LEU A 427 24.58 0.40 -0.47
CA LEU A 427 23.43 1.29 -0.41
C LEU A 427 23.72 2.70 -0.95
N GLY A 428 24.93 2.95 -1.46
CA GLY A 428 25.28 4.25 -2.04
C GLY A 428 25.35 5.40 -1.03
N LEU A 429 25.88 5.16 0.18
CA LEU A 429 25.94 6.15 1.27
C LEU A 429 27.27 6.90 1.34
N GLN A 430 28.04 6.96 0.25
CA GLN A 430 29.41 7.46 0.27
C GLN A 430 29.49 8.95 0.60
N ASP A 431 28.56 9.77 0.10
CA ASP A 431 28.54 11.21 0.39
C ASP A 431 28.13 11.51 1.84
N ASP A 432 27.30 10.64 2.43
CA ASP A 432 26.83 10.79 3.81
C ASP A 432 27.85 10.30 4.83
N LEU A 433 28.53 9.19 4.52
CA LEU A 433 29.49 8.56 5.42
C LEU A 433 30.92 9.03 5.17
N ASP A 434 31.31 9.39 3.95
CA ASP A 434 32.63 9.98 3.64
C ASP A 434 33.80 9.16 4.26
N ARG A 435 33.83 7.84 4.01
CA ARG A 435 34.92 6.98 4.48
C ARG A 435 35.96 6.73 3.40
N HIS A 436 37.20 6.61 3.84
CA HIS A 436 38.34 6.29 3.00
C HIS A 436 39.01 5.01 3.50
N ALA A 437 38.53 3.87 2.99
CA ALA A 437 39.00 2.56 3.42
C ALA A 437 40.42 2.26 2.90
N TYR A 438 41.25 1.69 3.78
CA TYR A 438 42.58 1.17 3.45
C TYR A 438 42.63 -0.35 3.51
N LYS A 439 43.46 -0.94 2.65
CA LYS A 439 43.78 -2.36 2.68
C LYS A 439 44.57 -2.71 3.94
N LYS A 440 43.96 -3.46 4.86
CA LYS A 440 44.56 -3.91 6.13
C LYS A 440 44.33 -5.39 6.38
N ALA A 441 45.05 -5.94 7.37
CA ALA A 441 45.02 -7.35 7.75
C ALA A 441 43.60 -7.91 7.87
N ALA A 442 42.73 -7.23 8.62
CA ALA A 442 41.33 -7.66 8.83
C ALA A 442 40.36 -7.20 7.72
N GLY A 443 40.85 -6.82 6.52
CA GLY A 443 40.03 -6.29 5.41
C GLY A 443 39.97 -4.75 5.36
N PRO A 444 38.96 -4.16 4.70
CA PRO A 444 38.85 -2.69 4.53
C PRO A 444 38.65 -1.98 5.86
N TYR A 445 39.44 -0.94 6.12
CA TYR A 445 39.45 -0.24 7.40
C TYR A 445 39.73 1.25 7.25
N ASP A 446 38.93 2.10 7.90
CA ASP A 446 39.19 3.53 7.99
C ASP A 446 39.51 3.95 9.45
N PRO A 447 40.80 4.11 9.81
CA PRO A 447 41.19 4.49 11.15
C PRO A 447 40.79 5.92 11.54
N LYS A 448 40.54 6.82 10.58
CA LYS A 448 40.09 8.19 10.88
C LYS A 448 38.59 8.19 11.16
N ALA A 449 37.81 7.53 10.32
CA ALA A 449 36.37 7.40 10.53
C ALA A 449 36.06 6.73 11.86
N ARG A 450 36.73 5.61 12.18
CA ARG A 450 36.50 4.90 13.45
C ARG A 450 36.79 5.75 14.68
N ARG A 451 37.96 6.41 14.74
CA ARG A 451 38.30 7.31 15.87
C ARG A 451 37.30 8.45 16.00
N SER A 452 36.83 8.98 14.88
CA SER A 452 35.78 10.01 14.87
C SER A 452 34.47 9.50 15.44
N VAL A 453 34.06 8.28 15.07
CA VAL A 453 32.82 7.64 15.55
C VAL A 453 32.91 7.39 17.05
N GLU A 454 33.97 6.73 17.54
CA GLU A 454 34.15 6.42 18.96
C GLU A 454 34.17 7.71 19.82
N ARG A 455 34.83 8.78 19.33
CA ARG A 455 34.80 10.10 20.00
C ARG A 455 33.39 10.67 20.09
N ILE A 456 32.60 10.58 19.02
CA ILE A 456 31.23 11.13 19.01
C ILE A 456 30.30 10.29 19.89
N PHE A 457 30.47 8.97 19.93
CA PHE A 457 29.72 8.10 20.86
C PHE A 457 29.87 8.56 22.31
N GLN A 458 31.10 8.82 22.75
CA GLN A 458 31.38 9.32 24.10
C GLN A 458 30.83 10.74 24.30
N GLN A 459 31.06 11.66 23.34
CA GLN A 459 30.56 13.04 23.42
C GLN A 459 29.03 13.12 23.55
N GLN A 460 28.32 12.27 22.81
CA GLN A 460 26.85 12.21 22.85
C GLN A 460 26.32 11.31 23.97
N LYS A 461 27.21 10.64 24.71
CA LYS A 461 26.89 9.66 25.74
C LYS A 461 26.01 8.52 25.23
N TRP A 462 26.26 8.04 24.01
CA TRP A 462 25.52 6.92 23.42
C TRP A 462 26.12 5.57 23.82
N PHE A 463 27.41 5.39 23.56
CA PHE A 463 28.14 4.16 23.84
C PHE A 463 29.57 4.45 24.24
N ASP A 464 30.17 3.57 25.02
CA ASP A 464 31.61 3.55 25.28
C ASP A 464 32.25 2.33 24.61
N ALA A 465 33.49 2.48 24.12
CA ALA A 465 34.22 1.45 23.41
C ALA A 465 35.49 1.11 24.19
N THR A 466 35.44 0.04 24.99
CA THR A 466 36.54 -0.35 25.88
C THR A 466 37.14 -1.69 25.48
N LYS A 467 38.34 -2.00 25.99
CA LYS A 467 38.98 -3.31 25.85
C LYS A 467 39.19 -3.94 27.23
N PRO A 468 38.17 -4.57 27.83
CA PRO A 468 38.25 -5.08 29.19
C PRO A 468 39.37 -6.11 29.40
N ASP A 469 39.65 -6.91 28.36
CA ASP A 469 40.65 -7.98 28.34
C ASP A 469 41.93 -7.59 27.57
N GLY A 470 42.06 -6.33 27.14
CA GLY A 470 43.16 -5.83 26.31
C GLY A 470 43.12 -6.26 24.83
N ASN A 471 42.29 -7.24 24.46
CA ASN A 471 42.30 -7.88 23.14
C ASN A 471 41.12 -7.45 22.27
N ARG A 472 39.90 -7.39 22.84
CA ARG A 472 38.68 -7.14 22.07
C ARG A 472 37.97 -5.87 22.51
N VAL A 473 37.49 -5.10 21.53
CA VAL A 473 36.62 -3.95 21.80
C VAL A 473 35.20 -4.42 22.08
N VAL A 474 34.69 -4.00 23.24
CA VAL A 474 33.30 -4.17 23.69
C VAL A 474 32.64 -2.79 23.70
N TYR A 475 31.43 -2.73 23.15
CA TYR A 475 30.62 -1.51 23.18
C TYR A 475 29.61 -1.60 24.33
N SER A 476 29.61 -0.63 25.23
CA SER A 476 28.70 -0.59 26.38
C SER A 476 27.78 0.62 26.30
N PRO A 477 26.46 0.47 26.49
CA PRO A 477 25.52 1.59 26.53
C PRO A 477 25.91 2.63 27.59
N LEU A 478 25.71 3.91 27.27
CA LEU A 478 25.87 5.05 28.20
C LEU A 478 24.50 5.69 28.51
N GLU A 479 24.50 6.76 29.31
CA GLU A 479 23.29 7.47 29.81
C GLU A 479 22.26 7.83 28.73
N LYS A 480 22.70 8.09 27.48
CA LYS A 480 21.83 8.48 26.36
C LYS A 480 21.82 7.42 25.25
N ALA A 481 22.11 6.15 25.56
CA ALA A 481 21.95 5.07 24.59
C ALA A 481 20.53 5.09 23.98
N GLY A 482 20.43 4.88 22.67
CA GLY A 482 19.19 5.06 21.90
C GLY A 482 18.90 6.50 21.45
N GLY A 483 19.54 7.53 22.02
CA GLY A 483 19.36 8.93 21.63
C GLY A 483 19.84 9.29 20.21
N HIS A 484 20.44 8.35 19.48
CA HIS A 484 20.77 8.48 18.07
C HIS A 484 19.58 8.15 17.14
N ALA A 485 18.54 7.46 17.62
CA ALA A 485 17.47 6.91 16.78
C ALA A 485 16.75 7.98 15.95
N GLU A 486 16.39 9.12 16.56
CA GLU A 486 15.74 10.23 15.82
C GLU A 486 16.65 10.80 14.73
N TYR A 487 17.96 10.83 14.95
CA TYR A 487 18.92 11.26 13.94
C TYR A 487 19.09 10.19 12.85
N PHE A 488 19.05 8.92 13.23
CA PHE A 488 19.16 7.81 12.29
C PHE A 488 17.95 7.80 11.35
N ASP A 489 16.74 7.92 11.88
CA ASP A 489 15.53 8.02 11.08
C ASP A 489 15.55 9.27 10.19
N ARG A 490 16.06 10.40 10.70
CA ARG A 490 16.20 11.64 9.93
C ARG A 490 17.15 11.53 8.74
N TYR A 491 18.29 10.86 8.90
CA TYR A 491 19.34 10.81 7.86
C TYR A 491 19.26 9.57 6.98
N PHE A 492 18.75 8.46 7.52
CA PHE A 492 18.80 7.14 6.88
C PHE A 492 17.44 6.42 6.88
N GLY A 493 16.36 7.05 7.35
CA GLY A 493 15.03 6.44 7.47
C GLY A 493 14.50 5.86 6.16
N GLY A 494 14.74 6.53 5.03
CA GLY A 494 14.34 6.05 3.69
C GLY A 494 15.03 4.75 3.26
N GLN A 495 16.17 4.40 3.86
CA GLN A 495 16.94 3.19 3.54
C GLN A 495 16.95 2.18 4.70
N LYS A 496 16.20 2.43 5.77
CA LYS A 496 16.15 1.63 6.99
C LYS A 496 15.89 0.14 6.74
N PRO A 497 14.93 -0.28 5.88
CA PRO A 497 14.73 -1.70 5.59
C PRO A 497 15.95 -2.37 4.94
N ALA A 498 16.64 -1.68 4.02
CA ALA A 498 17.82 -2.20 3.34
C ALA A 498 19.03 -2.30 4.28
N ILE A 499 19.23 -1.30 5.15
CA ILE A 499 20.26 -1.32 6.20
C ILE A 499 20.00 -2.50 7.16
N GLN A 500 18.74 -2.69 7.57
CA GLN A 500 18.36 -3.78 8.46
C GLN A 500 18.64 -5.15 7.84
N SER A 501 18.36 -5.32 6.54
CA SER A 501 18.65 -6.55 5.80
C SER A 501 20.13 -6.93 5.86
N ILE A 502 21.04 -5.97 5.67
CA ILE A 502 22.49 -6.21 5.76
C ILE A 502 22.91 -6.52 7.20
N ILE A 503 22.38 -5.80 8.19
CA ILE A 503 22.66 -6.08 9.60
C ILE A 503 22.27 -7.51 9.95
N ASP A 504 21.07 -7.94 9.57
CA ASP A 504 20.55 -9.27 9.89
C ASP A 504 21.28 -10.38 9.13
N LEU A 505 21.71 -10.13 7.90
CA LEU A 505 22.56 -11.03 7.14
C LEU A 505 23.95 -11.23 7.80
N MET A 506 24.53 -10.16 8.34
CA MET A 506 25.84 -10.18 8.99
C MET A 506 25.77 -10.62 10.47
N ARG A 507 24.61 -10.48 11.12
CA ARG A 507 24.37 -10.84 12.53
C ARG A 507 24.83 -12.26 12.90
N PRO A 508 24.51 -13.33 12.16
CA PRO A 508 24.95 -14.69 12.53
C PRO A 508 26.43 -14.98 12.27
N LEU A 509 27.14 -14.15 11.50
CA LEU A 509 28.52 -14.41 11.08
C LEU A 509 29.52 -14.12 12.20
N ASP A 510 30.56 -14.94 12.30
CA ASP A 510 31.72 -14.66 13.16
C ASP A 510 32.63 -13.57 12.56
N THR A 511 33.64 -13.14 13.32
CA THR A 511 34.56 -12.08 12.87
C THR A 511 35.32 -12.46 11.59
N PRO A 512 35.93 -13.66 11.47
CA PRO A 512 36.56 -14.11 10.23
C PRO A 512 35.60 -14.14 9.02
N GLN A 513 34.36 -14.59 9.18
CA GLN A 513 33.36 -14.61 8.12
C GLN A 513 32.99 -13.19 7.68
N CYS A 514 32.78 -12.26 8.62
CA CYS A 514 32.52 -10.85 8.29
C CYS A 514 33.68 -10.21 7.52
N GLU A 515 34.92 -10.54 7.93
CA GLU A 515 36.13 -10.11 7.23
C GLU A 515 36.19 -10.64 5.81
N ILE A 516 35.86 -11.93 5.59
CA ILE A 516 35.86 -12.55 4.28
C ILE A 516 34.90 -11.81 3.34
N VAL A 517 33.64 -11.68 3.76
CA VAL A 517 32.58 -11.05 2.95
C VAL A 517 32.95 -9.61 2.59
N ALA A 518 33.36 -8.80 3.56
CA ALA A 518 33.69 -7.40 3.30
C ALA A 518 34.97 -7.21 2.48
N THR A 519 35.95 -8.12 2.58
CA THR A 519 37.18 -8.04 1.76
C THR A 519 36.89 -8.43 0.31
N LEU A 520 36.13 -9.51 0.08
CA LEU A 520 35.68 -9.90 -1.26
C LEU A 520 34.83 -8.82 -1.91
N TYR A 521 33.89 -8.25 -1.16
CA TYR A 521 33.03 -7.17 -1.64
C TYR A 521 33.85 -5.95 -2.08
N ALA A 522 34.83 -5.53 -1.26
CA ALA A 522 35.69 -4.41 -1.59
C ALA A 522 36.56 -4.66 -2.84
N VAL A 523 37.16 -5.84 -2.96
CA VAL A 523 37.97 -6.20 -4.14
C VAL A 523 37.12 -6.29 -5.41
N TRP A 524 35.95 -6.91 -5.33
CA TRP A 524 35.03 -6.98 -6.46
C TRP A 524 34.55 -5.58 -6.86
N ASN A 525 34.21 -4.72 -5.89
CA ASN A 525 33.85 -3.33 -6.17
C ASN A 525 35.02 -2.53 -6.81
N ASP A 526 36.25 -2.74 -6.34
CA ASP A 526 37.46 -2.11 -6.91
C ASP A 526 37.62 -2.46 -8.41
N PHE A 527 37.35 -3.71 -8.81
CA PHE A 527 37.37 -4.12 -10.23
C PHE A 527 36.27 -3.44 -11.06
N LEU A 528 35.06 -3.35 -10.52
CA LEU A 528 33.93 -2.71 -11.20
C LEU A 528 34.16 -1.20 -11.37
N ILE A 529 34.79 -0.54 -10.39
CA ILE A 529 35.21 0.87 -10.49
C ILE A 529 36.20 1.06 -11.65
N ASP A 530 37.08 0.08 -11.91
CA ASP A 530 38.01 0.10 -13.04
C ASP A 530 37.33 -0.27 -14.39
N GLY A 531 36.00 -0.50 -14.40
CA GLY A 531 35.26 -0.92 -15.59
C GLY A 531 35.50 -2.38 -16.00
N GLN A 532 36.05 -3.19 -15.10
CA GLN A 532 36.37 -4.61 -15.35
C GLN A 532 35.25 -5.52 -14.84
N GLN A 533 35.03 -6.64 -15.54
CA GLN A 533 34.10 -7.71 -15.13
C GLN A 533 34.92 -8.93 -14.68
N PRO A 534 35.33 -9.00 -13.40
CA PRO A 534 36.25 -10.04 -12.95
C PRO A 534 35.55 -11.39 -12.76
N THR A 535 36.29 -12.46 -13.01
CA THR A 535 35.93 -13.82 -12.62
C THR A 535 36.14 -14.05 -11.11
N ASP A 536 35.55 -15.12 -10.57
CA ASP A 536 35.71 -15.45 -9.14
C ASP A 536 37.19 -15.68 -8.77
N ASP A 537 37.94 -16.35 -9.64
CA ASP A 537 39.37 -16.61 -9.44
C ASP A 537 40.19 -15.31 -9.44
N GLU A 538 39.85 -14.34 -10.31
CA GLU A 538 40.51 -13.02 -10.32
C GLU A 538 40.22 -12.20 -9.06
N ILE A 539 38.98 -12.27 -8.55
CA ILE A 539 38.61 -11.64 -7.27
C ILE A 539 39.41 -12.27 -6.13
N VAL A 540 39.43 -13.61 -6.03
CA VAL A 540 40.15 -14.32 -4.96
C VAL A 540 41.65 -14.08 -5.05
N ALA A 541 42.26 -14.13 -6.23
CA ALA A 541 43.68 -13.84 -6.43
C ALA A 541 44.05 -12.42 -5.96
N SER A 542 43.20 -11.43 -6.26
CA SER A 542 43.39 -10.04 -5.81
C SER A 542 43.22 -9.88 -4.30
N VAL A 543 42.33 -10.65 -3.66
CA VAL A 543 42.23 -10.72 -2.19
C VAL A 543 43.51 -11.28 -1.57
N LEU A 544 44.14 -12.31 -2.16
CA LEU A 544 45.39 -12.88 -1.63
C LEU A 544 46.57 -11.90 -1.69
N GLN A 545 46.50 -10.91 -2.58
CA GLN A 545 47.47 -9.81 -2.69
C GLN A 545 47.15 -8.62 -1.76
N TRP A 546 45.99 -8.62 -1.08
CA TRP A 546 45.52 -7.51 -0.24
C TRP A 546 46.43 -7.26 0.98
N HIS A 547 46.87 -8.33 1.65
CA HIS A 547 47.74 -8.29 2.84
C HIS A 547 48.30 -9.70 3.12
N PRO A 548 49.53 -9.88 3.64
CA PRO A 548 50.12 -11.21 3.88
C PRO A 548 49.23 -12.16 4.69
N LYS A 549 48.58 -11.66 5.74
CA LYS A 549 47.61 -12.43 6.56
C LYS A 549 46.43 -13.04 5.79
N LYS A 550 46.10 -12.58 4.57
CA LYS A 550 45.02 -13.17 3.77
C LYS A 550 45.36 -14.57 3.27
N GLN A 551 46.66 -14.87 3.15
CA GLN A 551 47.16 -16.18 2.77
C GLN A 551 47.06 -17.20 3.92
N GLU A 552 46.83 -16.75 5.16
CA GLU A 552 46.57 -17.63 6.31
C GLU A 552 45.16 -18.23 6.28
N ILE A 553 44.23 -17.62 5.51
CA ILE A 553 42.86 -18.14 5.30
C ILE A 553 42.87 -19.02 4.06
N SER A 554 42.37 -20.26 4.17
CA SER A 554 42.35 -21.21 3.06
C SER A 554 41.57 -20.67 1.86
N GLU A 555 42.14 -20.85 0.66
CA GLU A 555 41.58 -20.35 -0.60
C GLU A 555 40.12 -20.75 -0.83
N ASP A 556 39.79 -22.00 -0.54
CA ASP A 556 38.44 -22.54 -0.62
C ASP A 556 37.39 -21.78 0.24
N ARG A 557 37.78 -21.14 1.35
CA ARG A 557 36.85 -20.28 2.12
C ARG A 557 36.51 -18.99 1.37
N TRP A 558 37.44 -18.45 0.59
CA TRP A 558 37.20 -17.29 -0.26
C TRP A 558 36.30 -17.66 -1.44
N SER A 559 36.63 -18.74 -2.14
CA SER A 559 35.88 -19.21 -3.31
C SER A 559 34.45 -19.60 -2.97
N ARG A 560 34.20 -20.22 -1.81
CA ARG A 560 32.82 -20.56 -1.36
C ARG A 560 31.99 -19.36 -0.95
N ALA A 561 32.61 -18.23 -0.58
CA ALA A 561 31.89 -17.05 -0.12
C ALA A 561 31.27 -16.22 -1.26
N LEU A 562 31.87 -16.19 -2.45
CA LEU A 562 31.35 -15.43 -3.60
C LEU A 562 29.97 -15.93 -4.09
N PRO A 563 29.74 -17.24 -4.30
CA PRO A 563 28.40 -17.77 -4.60
C PRO A 563 27.38 -17.45 -3.50
N TRP A 564 27.79 -17.55 -2.23
CA TRP A 564 26.93 -17.21 -1.10
C TRP A 564 26.55 -15.73 -1.11
N MET A 565 27.49 -14.82 -1.38
CA MET A 565 27.24 -13.39 -1.50
C MET A 565 26.22 -13.10 -2.60
N ARG A 566 26.39 -13.68 -3.78
CA ARG A 566 25.43 -13.55 -4.90
C ARG A 566 24.04 -14.06 -4.54
N GLN A 567 23.95 -15.23 -3.91
CA GLN A 567 22.68 -15.80 -3.45
C GLN A 567 21.96 -14.88 -2.45
N LYS A 568 22.73 -14.14 -1.64
CA LYS A 568 22.22 -13.20 -0.64
C LYS A 568 22.07 -11.77 -1.16
N GLY A 569 22.27 -11.53 -2.45
CA GLY A 569 22.14 -10.22 -3.08
C GLY A 569 23.29 -9.25 -2.78
N LEU A 570 24.37 -9.68 -2.13
CA LEU A 570 25.55 -8.86 -1.85
C LEU A 570 26.46 -8.76 -3.08
N VAL A 571 25.98 -8.07 -4.12
CA VAL A 571 26.69 -7.81 -5.37
C VAL A 571 27.05 -6.32 -5.44
N PRO A 572 28.34 -5.95 -5.60
CA PRO A 572 28.74 -4.56 -5.76
C PRO A 572 28.33 -3.98 -7.12
N GLN A 573 28.19 -2.66 -7.17
CA GLN A 573 27.79 -1.91 -8.38
C GLN A 573 28.93 -1.07 -8.97
N GLY A 574 30.14 -1.09 -8.38
CA GLY A 574 31.27 -0.29 -8.84
C GLY A 574 31.15 1.19 -8.46
N VAL A 575 30.64 1.47 -7.26
CA VAL A 575 30.37 2.82 -6.76
C VAL A 575 31.32 3.20 -5.63
N GLY A 576 31.56 4.50 -5.44
CA GLY A 576 32.41 5.03 -4.37
C GLY A 576 33.90 5.08 -4.72
N GLU A 577 34.73 5.31 -3.70
CA GLU A 577 36.18 5.33 -3.86
C GLU A 577 36.79 3.93 -3.79
N LYS A 578 37.82 3.71 -4.60
CA LYS A 578 38.64 2.49 -4.58
C LYS A 578 39.38 2.34 -3.25
N THR A 579 39.52 1.11 -2.78
CA THR A 579 40.24 0.85 -1.53
C THR A 579 41.73 1.18 -1.66
N ARG A 580 42.24 2.02 -0.76
CA ARG A 580 43.60 2.56 -0.83
C ARG A 580 44.64 1.61 -0.25
N VAL A 581 45.83 1.56 -0.84
CA VAL A 581 47.00 0.95 -0.19
C VAL A 581 47.53 1.93 0.86
N ALA A 582 47.79 1.47 2.08
CA ALA A 582 48.41 2.32 3.09
C ALA A 582 49.82 2.73 2.61
N LYS A 583 50.15 4.02 2.63
CA LYS A 583 51.55 4.44 2.50
C LYS A 583 52.34 3.84 3.66
N ALA A 584 53.47 3.21 3.34
CA ALA A 584 54.38 2.59 4.29
C ALA A 584 54.84 3.58 5.37
#